data_AF-A0A954VE26-F1
#
_entry.id   AF-A0A954VE26-F1
#
_cell.length_a   1.000
_cell.length_b   1.000
_cell.length_c   1.000
_cell.angle_alpha   90.00
_cell.angle_beta   90.00
_cell.angle_gamma   90.00
#
_symmetry.space_group_name_H-M   'P 1'
#
loop_
_entity.id
_entity.type
_entity.pdbx_description
1 polymer ?
#
loop_
_entity_poly.entity_id
_entity_poly.type
_entity_poly.pdbx_seq_one_letter_code
_entity_poly.pdbx_strand_id
1 'polypeptide(L)'
;MLVSGILADRRVAIVRESPRYSNDPPFHPSENVAEFPGQYIGKVDNPGFRAVRQALADLKLDGANWKTSRWNPFGQYVNPGETVFLKPNLVAHFNHGIYDGRDNDTDSLVTNGSVLRAVVDYVAKALDMRGTIIVGDCPIQGTYWDDVIHLTGLDAIKDYAHAAYPSIDFQLRDYRLGRASVENGRVRARIV
;
A
#
# COMPACT_ATOMS: atom_id res chain seq x y z
N MET A 1 6.71 16.41 15.14
CA MET A 1 6.92 17.64 14.34
C MET A 1 5.56 18.30 14.15
N LEU A 2 5.40 19.61 14.44
CA LEU A 2 4.13 20.31 14.19
C LEU A 2 3.82 20.27 12.68
N VAL A 3 2.54 20.15 12.31
CA VAL A 3 2.06 20.12 10.90
C VAL A 3 2.61 21.30 10.07
N SER A 4 2.91 22.43 10.72
CA SER A 4 3.55 23.61 10.12
C SER A 4 4.94 23.36 9.53
N GLY A 5 5.69 22.39 10.04
CA GLY A 5 7.02 22.02 9.50
C GLY A 5 6.95 21.27 8.17
N ILE A 6 5.88 20.49 7.93
CA ILE A 6 5.70 19.72 6.69
C ILE A 6 5.55 20.62 5.46
N LEU A 7 4.90 21.78 5.61
CA LEU A 7 4.72 22.73 4.50
C LEU A 7 6.02 23.47 4.12
N ALA A 8 7.00 23.49 5.02
CA ALA A 8 8.30 24.12 4.81
C ALA A 8 9.37 23.13 4.30
N ASP A 9 9.15 21.83 4.51
CA ASP A 9 10.06 20.78 4.06
C ASP A 9 9.87 20.51 2.56
N ARG A 10 10.91 20.83 1.78
CA ARG A 10 10.92 20.70 0.32
C ARG A 10 11.74 19.51 -0.16
N ARG A 11 12.00 18.53 0.71
CA ARG A 11 12.74 17.32 0.31
C ARG A 11 11.92 16.53 -0.71
N VAL A 12 12.58 16.18 -1.82
CA VAL A 12 12.04 15.33 -2.88
C VAL A 12 13.03 14.19 -3.08
N ALA A 13 12.54 12.98 -3.19
CA ALA A 13 13.31 11.81 -3.60
C ALA A 13 12.82 11.32 -4.97
N ILE A 14 13.74 10.91 -5.82
CA ILE A 14 13.46 10.29 -7.11
C ILE A 14 14.24 8.98 -7.15
N VAL A 15 13.51 7.88 -7.25
CA VAL A 15 14.11 6.55 -7.33
C VAL A 15 13.84 5.98 -8.71
N ARG A 16 14.87 5.41 -9.33
CA ARG A 16 14.77 4.65 -10.56
C ARG A 16 14.82 3.16 -10.24
N GLU A 17 13.81 2.43 -10.67
CA GLU A 17 13.69 0.98 -10.53
C GLU A 17 13.24 0.33 -11.83
N SER A 18 13.21 -1.00 -11.86
CA SER A 18 12.59 -1.73 -12.98
C SER A 18 11.10 -1.33 -13.12
N PRO A 19 10.60 -1.09 -14.34
CA PRO A 19 9.23 -0.61 -14.56
C PRO A 19 8.21 -1.76 -14.51
N ARG A 20 8.20 -2.51 -13.40
CA ARG A 20 7.28 -3.61 -13.17
C ARG A 20 6.98 -3.74 -11.67
N TYR A 21 5.80 -4.24 -11.36
CA TYR A 21 5.47 -4.70 -10.02
C TYR A 21 5.76 -6.19 -9.87
N SER A 22 5.89 -6.66 -8.62
CA SER A 22 5.88 -8.09 -8.34
C SER A 22 4.48 -8.65 -8.59
N ASN A 23 4.42 -9.88 -9.09
CA ASN A 23 3.18 -10.63 -9.31
C ASN A 23 2.97 -11.75 -8.28
N ASP A 24 3.77 -11.75 -7.20
CA ASP A 24 3.76 -12.78 -6.15
C ASP A 24 3.24 -12.20 -4.84
N PRO A 25 1.91 -12.14 -4.62
CA PRO A 25 1.33 -11.75 -3.33
C PRO A 25 1.80 -12.70 -2.21
N PRO A 26 2.06 -12.21 -0.98
CA PRO A 26 1.77 -10.87 -0.46
C PRO A 26 2.91 -9.87 -0.69
N PHE A 27 3.66 -10.02 -1.79
CA PHE A 27 4.67 -9.09 -2.30
C PHE A 27 5.85 -8.91 -1.34
N HIS A 28 6.42 -10.01 -0.88
CA HIS A 28 7.58 -9.99 0.00
C HIS A 28 8.76 -9.17 -0.58
N PRO A 29 9.62 -8.59 0.27
CA PRO A 29 10.89 -8.06 -0.18
C PRO A 29 11.71 -9.21 -0.79
N SER A 30 12.36 -8.95 -1.93
CA SER A 30 13.20 -9.93 -2.63
C SER A 30 14.67 -9.92 -2.17
N GLU A 31 14.96 -9.19 -1.10
CA GLU A 31 16.27 -9.07 -0.49
C GLU A 31 16.16 -9.09 1.03
N ASN A 32 17.26 -9.43 1.71
CA ASN A 32 17.32 -9.32 3.16
C ASN A 32 17.36 -7.84 3.56
N VAL A 33 16.34 -7.41 4.29
CA VAL A 33 16.19 -6.05 4.80
C VAL A 33 16.48 -6.07 6.30
N ALA A 34 17.57 -5.40 6.72
CA ALA A 34 18.03 -5.40 8.11
C ALA A 34 16.97 -4.87 9.10
N GLU A 35 16.02 -4.08 8.60
CA GLU A 35 14.92 -3.51 9.36
C GLU A 35 13.90 -4.54 9.86
N PHE A 36 13.85 -5.71 9.21
CA PHE A 36 12.92 -6.79 9.51
C PHE A 36 13.66 -8.13 9.61
N PRO A 37 14.45 -8.32 10.67
CA PRO A 37 15.25 -9.52 10.84
C PRO A 37 14.37 -10.77 10.90
N GLY A 38 14.72 -11.79 10.11
CA GLY A 38 13.97 -13.06 10.06
C GLY A 38 12.71 -13.02 9.20
N GLN A 39 12.37 -11.90 8.57
CA GLN A 39 11.28 -11.84 7.59
C GLN A 39 11.60 -12.72 6.37
N TYR A 40 10.57 -13.37 5.83
CA TYR A 40 10.68 -14.18 4.63
C TYR A 40 11.13 -13.34 3.43
N ILE A 41 12.12 -13.86 2.69
CA ILE A 41 12.64 -13.26 1.47
C ILE A 41 11.90 -13.89 0.27
N GLY A 42 11.21 -13.05 -0.49
CA GLY A 42 10.47 -13.45 -1.68
C GLY A 42 11.38 -14.05 -2.76
N LYS A 43 10.87 -15.06 -3.46
CA LYS A 43 11.58 -15.67 -4.60
C LYS A 43 11.46 -14.84 -5.88
N VAL A 44 10.39 -14.05 -5.98
CA VAL A 44 10.13 -13.14 -7.09
C VAL A 44 10.65 -11.75 -6.73
N ASP A 45 11.27 -11.10 -7.71
CA ASP A 45 11.78 -9.75 -7.56
C ASP A 45 10.67 -8.74 -7.24
N ASN A 46 10.93 -7.81 -6.31
CA ASN A 46 9.97 -6.77 -5.93
C ASN A 46 10.55 -5.34 -6.04
N PRO A 47 10.60 -4.78 -7.26
CA PRO A 47 11.06 -3.41 -7.50
C PRO A 47 10.21 -2.35 -6.77
N GLY A 48 8.91 -2.58 -6.63
CA GLY A 48 8.00 -1.64 -5.96
C GLY A 48 8.35 -1.46 -4.48
N PHE A 49 8.62 -2.57 -3.77
CA PHE A 49 9.03 -2.51 -2.37
C PHE A 49 10.38 -1.78 -2.21
N ARG A 50 11.37 -2.16 -3.04
CA ARG A 50 12.69 -1.49 -3.02
C ARG A 50 12.59 0.00 -3.33
N ALA A 51 11.76 0.39 -4.31
CA ALA A 51 11.57 1.79 -4.67
C ALA A 51 11.04 2.60 -3.50
N VAL A 52 10.01 2.11 -2.79
CA VAL A 52 9.46 2.76 -1.58
C VAL A 52 10.52 2.85 -0.50
N ARG A 53 11.20 1.74 -0.19
CA ARG A 53 12.28 1.68 0.81
C ARG A 53 13.39 2.70 0.50
N GLN A 54 13.86 2.75 -0.74
CA GLN A 54 14.90 3.67 -1.16
C GLN A 54 14.42 5.14 -1.13
N ALA A 55 13.18 5.42 -1.52
CA ALA A 55 12.63 6.78 -1.50
C ALA A 55 12.57 7.33 -0.07
N LEU A 56 12.13 6.50 0.90
CA LEU A 56 12.11 6.88 2.32
C LEU A 56 13.53 7.17 2.86
N ALA A 57 14.52 6.40 2.42
CA ALA A 57 15.93 6.63 2.77
C ALA A 57 16.50 7.90 2.11
N ASP A 58 16.19 8.17 0.85
CA ASP A 58 16.64 9.36 0.11
C ASP A 58 16.00 10.65 0.64
N LEU A 59 14.78 10.54 1.18
CA LEU A 59 14.14 11.60 1.97
C LEU A 59 14.84 11.82 3.32
N LYS A 60 15.82 10.99 3.72
CA LYS A 60 16.56 11.04 4.99
C LYS A 60 15.65 10.89 6.21
N LEU A 61 14.56 10.14 6.08
CA LEU A 61 13.69 9.84 7.20
C LEU A 61 14.41 8.85 8.11
N ASP A 62 14.62 9.23 9.37
CA ASP A 62 15.42 8.46 10.35
C ASP A 62 16.81 8.04 9.82
N GLY A 63 17.48 8.93 9.07
CA GLY A 63 18.72 8.58 8.36
C GLY A 63 19.86 8.05 9.25
N ALA A 64 19.88 8.39 10.54
CA ALA A 64 20.90 7.92 11.49
C ALA A 64 20.83 6.40 11.74
N ASN A 65 19.67 5.77 11.51
CA ASN A 65 19.47 4.34 11.70
C ASN A 65 19.38 3.56 10.37
N TRP A 66 19.54 4.20 9.21
CA TRP A 66 19.42 3.55 7.89
C TRP A 66 20.26 2.27 7.78
N LYS A 67 19.69 1.21 7.20
CA LYS A 67 20.27 -0.14 7.08
C LYS A 67 20.56 -0.83 8.42
N THR A 68 19.87 -0.43 9.49
CA THR A 68 19.90 -1.13 10.78
C THR A 68 18.51 -1.61 11.16
N SER A 69 18.44 -2.57 12.09
CA SER A 69 17.16 -3.02 12.65
C SER A 69 16.35 -1.92 13.35
N ARG A 70 16.98 -0.79 13.67
CA ARG A 70 16.33 0.37 14.29
C ARG A 70 15.73 1.36 13.30
N TRP A 71 15.98 1.22 11.99
CA TRP A 71 15.49 2.20 11.02
C TRP A 71 13.97 2.26 10.97
N ASN A 72 13.40 3.40 11.33
CA ASN A 72 11.96 3.63 11.42
C ASN A 72 11.59 4.94 10.71
N PRO A 73 11.40 4.90 9.37
CA PRO A 73 11.16 6.12 8.58
C PRO A 73 9.86 6.85 8.96
N PHE A 74 8.88 6.16 9.55
CA PHE A 74 7.62 6.75 9.99
C PHE A 74 7.56 7.07 11.49
N GLY A 75 8.58 6.74 12.28
CA GLY A 75 8.56 6.86 13.75
C GLY A 75 8.47 8.27 14.30
N GLN A 76 8.69 9.30 13.47
CA GLN A 76 8.48 10.70 13.85
C GLN A 76 7.02 11.18 13.63
N TYR A 77 6.22 10.39 12.93
CA TYR A 77 4.84 10.71 12.52
C TYR A 77 3.80 9.81 13.18
N VAL A 78 4.19 8.57 13.51
CA VAL A 78 3.33 7.53 14.09
C VAL A 78 3.89 7.11 15.43
N ASN A 79 3.06 7.13 16.47
CA ASN A 79 3.42 6.60 17.78
C ASN A 79 3.02 5.12 17.93
N PRO A 80 3.75 4.34 18.74
CA PRO A 80 3.40 2.96 19.03
C PRO A 80 1.95 2.76 19.51
N GLY A 81 1.21 1.84 18.88
CA GLY A 81 -0.17 1.52 19.26
C GLY A 81 -1.27 2.41 18.69
N GLU A 82 -0.94 3.41 17.88
CA GLU A 82 -1.94 4.28 17.26
C GLU A 82 -2.78 3.56 16.18
N THR A 83 -3.77 4.27 15.67
CA THR A 83 -4.47 3.91 14.44
C THR A 83 -3.92 4.71 13.27
N VAL A 84 -3.42 4.02 12.24
CA VAL A 84 -2.95 4.63 11.00
C VAL A 84 -3.91 4.29 9.86
N PHE A 85 -4.36 5.34 9.17
CA PHE A 85 -5.18 5.21 7.97
C PHE A 85 -4.31 5.33 6.71
N LEU A 86 -4.36 4.32 5.85
CA LEU A 86 -3.69 4.28 4.56
C LEU A 86 -4.73 4.44 3.44
N LYS A 87 -4.56 5.50 2.64
CA LYS A 87 -5.43 5.82 1.49
C LYS A 87 -4.74 5.47 0.16
N PRO A 88 -4.81 4.22 -0.32
CA PRO A 88 -4.37 3.88 -1.68
C PRO A 88 -5.24 4.61 -2.73
N ASN A 89 -4.81 4.58 -3.98
CA ASN A 89 -5.68 4.83 -5.12
C ASN A 89 -6.35 3.49 -5.51
N LEU A 90 -7.66 3.35 -5.45
CA LEU A 90 -8.39 2.12 -5.82
C LEU A 90 -9.51 2.39 -6.83
N VAL A 91 -9.28 3.27 -7.81
CA VAL A 91 -10.31 3.86 -8.68
C VAL A 91 -11.30 2.82 -9.23
N ALA A 92 -10.80 1.81 -9.94
CA ALA A 92 -11.61 0.76 -10.56
C ALA A 92 -10.86 -0.58 -10.68
N HIS A 93 -11.63 -1.67 -10.74
CA HIS A 93 -11.14 -3.05 -10.91
C HIS A 93 -10.96 -3.44 -12.39
N PHE A 94 -11.30 -2.55 -13.32
CA PHE A 94 -11.12 -2.74 -14.76
C PHE A 94 -10.96 -1.37 -15.45
N ASN A 95 -10.38 -1.39 -16.64
CA ASN A 95 -10.18 -0.18 -17.43
C ASN A 95 -11.42 0.15 -18.28
N HIS A 96 -12.00 1.33 -18.06
CA HIS A 96 -13.15 1.82 -18.81
C HIS A 96 -12.82 2.34 -20.21
N GLY A 97 -11.54 2.56 -20.52
CA GLY A 97 -11.05 3.13 -21.78
C GLY A 97 -10.81 2.13 -22.90
N ILE A 98 -11.31 0.89 -22.79
CA ILE A 98 -11.13 -0.14 -23.83
C ILE A 98 -11.90 0.28 -25.09
N TYR A 99 -11.20 0.71 -26.13
CA TYR A 99 -11.81 1.11 -27.41
C TYR A 99 -11.54 0.14 -28.57
N ASP A 100 -10.64 -0.83 -28.45
CA ASP A 100 -10.30 -1.73 -29.57
C ASP A 100 -9.72 -3.10 -29.17
N GLY A 101 -9.94 -3.55 -27.92
CA GLY A 101 -9.43 -4.82 -27.43
C GLY A 101 -7.92 -4.84 -27.15
N ARG A 102 -7.27 -3.68 -27.14
CA ARG A 102 -5.88 -3.52 -26.67
C ARG A 102 -5.85 -2.87 -25.30
N ASP A 103 -5.04 -3.47 -24.43
CA ASP A 103 -4.76 -3.13 -23.05
C ASP A 103 -5.95 -3.07 -22.08
N ASN A 104 -6.04 -4.12 -21.26
CA ASN A 104 -6.84 -4.16 -20.02
C ASN A 104 -5.96 -3.82 -18.80
N ASP A 105 -4.95 -2.96 -18.99
CA ASP A 105 -4.05 -2.54 -17.91
C ASP A 105 -4.82 -1.70 -16.88
N THR A 106 -4.63 -2.04 -15.61
CA THR A 106 -5.26 -1.39 -14.46
C THR A 106 -4.26 -0.67 -13.56
N ASP A 107 -2.97 -0.71 -13.88
CA ASP A 107 -1.90 -0.16 -13.04
C ASP A 107 -2.05 1.36 -12.79
N SER A 108 -2.69 2.09 -13.70
CA SER A 108 -3.00 3.52 -13.52
C SER A 108 -4.24 3.78 -12.65
N LEU A 109 -5.08 2.76 -12.44
CA LEU A 109 -6.34 2.83 -11.69
C LEU A 109 -6.16 2.44 -10.23
N VAL A 110 -5.13 1.64 -9.92
CA VAL A 110 -4.90 1.11 -8.57
C VAL A 110 -3.49 1.35 -8.07
N THR A 111 -3.30 1.44 -6.75
CA THR A 111 -1.99 1.30 -6.12
C THR A 111 -1.68 -0.18 -5.97
N ASN A 112 -0.63 -0.65 -6.66
CA ASN A 112 -0.25 -2.06 -6.64
C ASN A 112 0.19 -2.53 -5.23
N GLY A 113 -0.11 -3.80 -4.92
CA GLY A 113 0.26 -4.45 -3.66
C GLY A 113 1.76 -4.40 -3.33
N SER A 114 2.64 -4.36 -4.33
CA SER A 114 4.09 -4.20 -4.15
C SER A 114 4.47 -2.91 -3.41
N VAL A 115 3.75 -1.81 -3.70
CA VAL A 115 3.93 -0.52 -3.03
C VAL A 115 3.27 -0.54 -1.65
N LEU A 116 2.02 -1.04 -1.60
CA LEU A 116 1.24 -1.10 -0.36
C LEU A 116 1.93 -1.95 0.69
N ARG A 117 2.52 -3.08 0.29
CA ARG A 117 3.21 -3.99 1.19
C ARG A 117 4.37 -3.32 1.92
N ALA A 118 5.19 -2.54 1.21
CA ALA A 118 6.28 -1.79 1.84
C ALA A 118 5.77 -0.76 2.84
N VAL A 119 4.72 -0.02 2.48
CA VAL A 119 4.11 0.98 3.37
C VAL A 119 3.53 0.31 4.61
N VAL A 120 2.82 -0.81 4.46
CA VAL A 120 2.26 -1.61 5.56
C VAL A 120 3.36 -2.07 6.53
N ASP A 121 4.44 -2.67 6.03
CA ASP A 121 5.52 -3.18 6.88
C ASP A 121 6.20 -2.04 7.68
N TYR A 122 6.45 -0.89 7.05
CA TYR A 122 7.04 0.26 7.76
C TYR A 122 6.08 0.96 8.72
N VAL A 123 4.77 0.96 8.44
CA VAL A 123 3.76 1.44 9.39
C VAL A 123 3.65 0.49 10.58
N ALA A 124 3.62 -0.82 10.35
CA ALA A 124 3.64 -1.83 11.41
C ALA A 124 4.86 -1.66 12.32
N LYS A 125 6.04 -1.41 11.73
CA LYS A 125 7.26 -1.10 12.46
C LYS A 125 7.14 0.18 13.30
N ALA A 126 6.57 1.25 12.74
CA ALA A 126 6.39 2.51 13.46
C ALA A 126 5.39 2.41 14.62
N LEU A 127 4.39 1.55 14.45
CA LEU A 127 3.42 1.16 15.45
C LEU A 127 3.99 0.25 16.56
N ASP A 128 5.27 -0.12 16.50
CA ASP A 128 5.89 -1.12 17.40
C ASP A 128 5.14 -2.46 17.37
N MET A 129 4.71 -2.85 16.18
CA MET A 129 3.97 -4.10 15.91
C MET A 129 2.65 -4.24 16.69
N ARG A 130 2.06 -3.13 17.15
CA ARG A 130 0.77 -3.12 17.87
C ARG A 130 -0.10 -1.92 17.48
N GLY A 131 -1.42 -2.06 17.56
CA GLY A 131 -2.36 -0.98 17.24
C GLY A 131 -3.26 -1.33 16.06
N THR A 132 -3.54 -0.37 15.18
CA THR A 132 -4.49 -0.58 14.08
C THR A 132 -3.98 0.01 12.77
N ILE A 133 -4.05 -0.77 11.69
CA ILE A 133 -3.82 -0.30 10.32
C ILE A 133 -5.13 -0.45 9.56
N ILE A 134 -5.65 0.66 9.05
CA ILE A 134 -6.86 0.66 8.20
C ILE A 134 -6.43 1.05 6.79
N VAL A 135 -6.59 0.16 5.83
CA VAL A 135 -6.48 0.50 4.40
C VAL A 135 -7.89 0.73 3.85
N GLY A 136 -8.13 1.89 3.25
CA GLY A 136 -9.45 2.18 2.70
C GLY A 136 -9.45 3.28 1.65
N ASP A 137 -10.46 3.23 0.79
CA ASP A 137 -10.67 4.24 -0.26
C ASP A 137 -12.15 4.38 -0.60
N CYS A 138 -12.47 5.36 -1.46
CA CYS A 138 -13.79 5.57 -2.03
C CYS A 138 -13.74 5.42 -3.55
N PRO A 139 -13.74 4.19 -4.10
CA PRO A 139 -13.65 3.99 -5.54
C PRO A 139 -14.87 4.54 -6.29
N ILE A 140 -14.86 4.51 -7.62
CA ILE A 140 -16.06 4.89 -8.38
C ILE A 140 -17.22 3.93 -8.06
N GLN A 141 -18.46 4.40 -8.21
CA GLN A 141 -19.63 3.70 -7.69
C GLN A 141 -19.82 2.30 -8.32
N GLY A 142 -19.39 2.14 -9.58
CA GLY A 142 -19.44 0.86 -10.30
C GLY A 142 -18.34 -0.13 -9.94
N THR A 143 -17.38 0.23 -9.07
CA THR A 143 -16.28 -0.66 -8.70
C THR A 143 -16.76 -1.72 -7.70
N TYR A 144 -16.55 -2.99 -7.99
CA TYR A 144 -16.75 -4.05 -7.00
C TYR A 144 -15.57 -4.06 -6.03
N TRP A 145 -15.88 -3.99 -4.73
CA TRP A 145 -14.87 -3.82 -3.69
C TRP A 145 -13.96 -5.05 -3.61
N ASP A 146 -14.54 -6.24 -3.56
CA ASP A 146 -13.78 -7.48 -3.47
C ASP A 146 -12.87 -7.67 -4.68
N ASP A 147 -13.33 -7.29 -5.88
CA ASP A 147 -12.54 -7.35 -7.11
C ASP A 147 -11.33 -6.41 -7.07
N VAL A 148 -11.48 -5.17 -6.57
CA VAL A 148 -10.33 -4.25 -6.48
C VAL A 148 -9.37 -4.64 -5.35
N ILE A 149 -9.87 -5.25 -4.27
CA ILE A 149 -9.03 -5.81 -3.21
C ILE A 149 -8.21 -6.99 -3.72
N HIS A 150 -8.84 -7.90 -4.47
CA HIS A 150 -8.15 -9.04 -5.07
C HIS A 150 -7.15 -8.61 -6.14
N LEU A 151 -7.54 -7.69 -7.03
CA LEU A 151 -6.67 -7.12 -8.07
C LEU A 151 -5.39 -6.51 -7.49
N THR A 152 -5.48 -5.85 -6.33
CA THR A 152 -4.32 -5.23 -5.67
C THR A 152 -3.54 -6.19 -4.78
N GLY A 153 -4.07 -7.39 -4.52
CA GLY A 153 -3.51 -8.37 -3.57
C GLY A 153 -3.58 -7.93 -2.11
N LEU A 154 -4.49 -7.00 -1.77
CA LEU A 154 -4.68 -6.50 -0.41
C LEU A 154 -5.26 -7.57 0.53
N ASP A 155 -5.98 -8.54 -0.02
CA ASP A 155 -6.41 -9.76 0.67
C ASP A 155 -5.20 -10.55 1.21
N ALA A 156 -4.23 -10.86 0.35
CA ALA A 156 -3.02 -11.58 0.75
C ALA A 156 -2.14 -10.76 1.70
N ILE A 157 -2.05 -9.44 1.51
CA ILE A 157 -1.33 -8.55 2.44
C ILE A 157 -1.99 -8.58 3.82
N LYS A 158 -3.33 -8.56 3.89
CA LYS A 158 -4.06 -8.66 5.16
C LYS A 158 -3.78 -9.99 5.86
N ASP A 159 -3.87 -11.11 5.15
CA ASP A 159 -3.60 -12.43 5.71
C ASP A 159 -2.16 -12.53 6.24
N TYR A 160 -1.20 -12.01 5.48
CA TYR A 160 0.18 -11.90 5.94
C TYR A 160 0.31 -11.03 7.20
N ALA A 161 -0.31 -9.85 7.22
CA ALA A 161 -0.22 -8.92 8.34
C ALA A 161 -0.80 -9.53 9.63
N HIS A 162 -1.91 -10.26 9.54
CA HIS A 162 -2.49 -10.98 10.68
C HIS A 162 -1.54 -12.06 11.22
N ALA A 163 -0.83 -12.77 10.35
CA ALA A 163 0.13 -13.79 10.76
C ALA A 163 1.44 -13.20 11.32
N ALA A 164 1.98 -12.16 10.67
CA ALA A 164 3.27 -11.58 10.99
C ALA A 164 3.22 -10.59 12.16
N TYR A 165 2.10 -9.88 12.32
CA TYR A 165 1.90 -8.81 13.30
C TYR A 165 0.60 -9.04 14.09
N PRO A 166 0.49 -10.11 14.89
CA PRO A 166 -0.79 -10.53 15.50
C PRO A 166 -1.38 -9.51 16.50
N SER A 167 -0.61 -8.52 16.93
CA SER A 167 -1.06 -7.41 17.78
C SER A 167 -1.50 -6.16 17.01
N ILE A 168 -1.45 -6.20 15.67
CA ILE A 168 -2.03 -5.20 14.78
C ILE A 168 -3.40 -5.67 14.30
N ASP A 169 -4.41 -4.86 14.57
CA ASP A 169 -5.71 -4.99 13.92
C ASP A 169 -5.63 -4.41 12.50
N PHE A 170 -5.51 -5.28 11.51
CA PHE A 170 -5.44 -4.90 10.09
C PHE A 170 -6.83 -4.98 9.43
N GLN A 171 -7.28 -3.86 8.89
CA GLN A 171 -8.63 -3.71 8.33
C GLN A 171 -8.61 -3.18 6.90
N LEU A 172 -9.53 -3.71 6.08
CA LEU A 172 -9.85 -3.20 4.75
C LEU A 172 -11.24 -2.57 4.80
N ARG A 173 -11.39 -1.31 4.36
CA ARG A 173 -12.66 -0.58 4.47
C ARG A 173 -13.04 0.15 3.18
N ASP A 174 -14.23 -0.13 2.68
CA ASP A 174 -14.92 0.63 1.63
C ASP A 174 -15.66 1.80 2.26
N TYR A 175 -15.28 3.03 1.94
CA TYR A 175 -15.88 4.25 2.50
C TYR A 175 -16.94 4.89 1.61
N ARG A 176 -17.34 4.24 0.51
CA ARG A 176 -18.41 4.77 -0.34
C ARG A 176 -19.73 4.82 0.41
N LEU A 177 -20.37 5.99 0.36
CA LEU A 177 -21.74 6.20 0.85
C LEU A 177 -22.82 5.63 -0.08
N GLY A 178 -22.43 5.20 -1.29
CA GLY A 178 -23.32 4.60 -2.26
C GLY A 178 -22.53 3.94 -3.38
N ARG A 179 -23.06 2.83 -3.88
CA ARG A 179 -22.53 2.01 -4.96
C ARG A 179 -23.53 1.99 -6.12
N ALA A 180 -23.12 1.47 -7.26
CA ALA A 180 -23.98 1.29 -8.42
C ALA A 180 -23.74 -0.09 -9.02
N SER A 181 -24.82 -0.77 -9.41
CA SER A 181 -24.69 -1.88 -10.35
C SER A 181 -24.58 -1.30 -11.76
N VAL A 182 -23.56 -1.73 -12.49
CA VAL A 182 -23.31 -1.27 -13.86
C VAL A 182 -23.38 -2.48 -14.79
N GLU A 183 -24.17 -2.37 -15.85
CA GLU A 183 -24.28 -3.39 -16.89
C GLU A 183 -24.15 -2.71 -18.25
N ASN A 184 -23.29 -3.23 -19.13
CA ASN A 184 -23.02 -2.67 -20.46
C ASN A 184 -22.69 -1.16 -20.42
N GLY A 185 -21.90 -0.74 -19.42
CA GLY A 185 -21.50 0.66 -19.23
C GLY A 185 -22.60 1.60 -18.73
N ARG A 186 -23.77 1.07 -18.33
CA ARG A 186 -24.91 1.86 -17.85
C ARG A 186 -25.24 1.49 -16.40
N VAL A 187 -25.51 2.51 -15.59
CA VAL A 187 -26.02 2.31 -14.22
C VAL A 187 -27.40 1.67 -14.28
N ARG A 188 -27.54 0.48 -13.71
CA ARG A 188 -28.80 -0.26 -13.62
C ARG A 188 -29.54 0.04 -12.33
N ALA A 189 -28.82 0.12 -11.21
CA ALA A 189 -29.37 0.49 -9.93
C ALA A 189 -28.34 1.27 -9.11
N ARG A 190 -28.84 2.14 -8.22
CA ARG A 190 -28.06 2.68 -7.11
C ARG A 190 -28.26 1.77 -5.91
N ILE A 191 -27.17 1.45 -5.24
CA ILE A 191 -27.14 0.67 -4.01
C ILE A 191 -26.68 1.67 -2.94
N VAL A 192 -27.57 2.03 -2.02
CA VAL A 192 -27.28 2.95 -0.92
C VAL A 192 -26.97 2.13 0.32
#